data_AF-A0AAV8XIV4-F1
#
_entry.id   AF-A0AAV8XIV4-F1
#
_cell.length_a   1.000
_cell.length_b   1.000
_cell.length_c   1.000
_cell.angle_alpha   90.00
_cell.angle_beta   90.00
_cell.angle_gamma   90.00
#
_symmetry.space_group_name_H-M   'P 1'
#
loop_
_entity.id
_entity.type
_entity.pdbx_description
1 polymer ?
#
loop_
_entity_poly.entity_id
_entity_poly.type
_entity_poly.pdbx_seq_one_letter_code
_entity_poly.pdbx_strand_id
1 'polypeptide(L)'
;MNKGNGPIPTSQLFALINKDRCYGSVNRGNKLSINSASVDAASGLALHSVREAPRLSLRRRAIETEISKSHLQRIFKQNRILPFKPKFRHTLEEGDEAKRLDFCLEISNRVLNDVGFHKQILFSDESTFSTNGVVSSQHCRNDGNCMKGHWQQITVATV
;
A
#
# COMPACT_ATOMS: atom_id res chain seq x y z
N MET A 1 -25.34 -24.09 -15.36
CA MET A 1 -25.38 -24.98 -16.54
C MET A 1 -23.99 -25.00 -17.17
N ASN A 2 -23.27 -26.11 -17.04
CA ASN A 2 -21.95 -26.31 -17.68
C ASN A 2 -22.13 -26.32 -19.21
N LYS A 3 -21.44 -25.46 -19.94
CA LYS A 3 -21.36 -25.58 -21.39
C LYS A 3 -20.46 -26.79 -21.70
N GLY A 4 -21.08 -27.87 -22.16
CA GLY A 4 -20.41 -29.12 -22.49
C GLY A 4 -19.38 -28.95 -23.60
N ASN A 5 -18.21 -29.55 -23.39
CA ASN A 5 -17.20 -29.75 -24.42
C ASN A 5 -17.67 -30.86 -25.36
N GLY A 6 -18.31 -30.51 -26.48
CA GLY A 6 -18.55 -31.44 -27.58
C GLY A 6 -17.26 -31.76 -28.34
N PRO A 7 -17.23 -32.83 -29.16
CA PRO A 7 -16.06 -33.17 -29.97
C PRO A 7 -15.71 -32.00 -30.90
N ILE A 8 -14.42 -31.68 -30.96
CA ILE A 8 -13.88 -30.59 -31.77
C ILE A 8 -14.14 -30.94 -33.26
N PRO A 9 -14.74 -30.04 -34.06
CA PRO A 9 -14.98 -30.32 -35.48
C PRO A 9 -13.66 -30.52 -36.23
N THR A 10 -13.66 -31.41 -37.22
CA THR A 10 -12.47 -31.84 -37.99
C THR A 10 -11.67 -30.68 -38.57
N SER A 11 -12.32 -29.62 -39.04
CA SER A 11 -11.66 -28.42 -39.55
C SER A 11 -10.79 -27.72 -38.51
N GLN A 12 -11.23 -27.68 -37.25
CA GLN A 12 -10.46 -27.13 -36.15
C GLN A 12 -9.32 -28.08 -35.74
N LEU A 13 -9.52 -29.39 -35.80
CA LEU A 13 -8.48 -30.39 -35.51
C LEU A 13 -7.29 -30.28 -36.48
N PHE A 14 -7.55 -30.17 -37.79
CA PHE A 14 -6.49 -29.98 -38.78
C PHE A 14 -5.69 -28.69 -38.55
N ALA A 15 -6.37 -27.60 -38.21
CA ALA A 15 -5.70 -26.33 -37.91
C ALA A 15 -4.80 -26.43 -36.67
N LEU A 16 -5.20 -27.15 -35.63
CA LEU A 16 -4.41 -27.36 -34.42
C LEU A 16 -3.19 -28.24 -34.69
N ILE A 17 -3.34 -29.33 -35.45
CA ILE A 17 -2.23 -30.23 -35.83
C ILE A 17 -1.18 -29.48 -36.66
N ASN A 18 -1.61 -28.66 -37.62
CA ASN A 18 -0.68 -27.85 -38.41
C ASN A 18 0.04 -26.81 -37.55
N LYS A 19 -0.66 -26.21 -36.58
CA LYS A 19 -0.07 -25.25 -35.65
C LYS A 19 0.98 -25.89 -34.74
N ASP A 20 0.74 -27.11 -34.26
CA ASP A 20 1.73 -27.88 -33.50
C ASP A 20 2.95 -28.24 -34.33
N ARG A 21 2.74 -28.71 -35.56
CA ARG A 21 3.85 -29.07 -36.44
C ARG A 21 4.72 -27.86 -36.80
N CYS A 22 4.14 -26.68 -36.95
CA CYS A 22 4.88 -25.46 -37.29
C CYS A 22 5.52 -24.76 -36.09
N TYR A 23 4.87 -24.74 -34.92
CA TYR A 23 5.26 -23.92 -33.77
C TYR A 23 5.54 -24.71 -32.48
N GLY A 24 5.32 -26.02 -32.47
CA GLY A 24 5.51 -26.89 -31.30
C GLY A 24 4.52 -26.67 -30.15
N SER A 25 3.44 -25.90 -30.36
CA SER A 25 2.47 -25.62 -29.31
C SER A 25 1.07 -25.28 -29.83
N VAL A 26 0.07 -25.98 -29.27
CA VAL A 26 -1.36 -25.74 -29.55
C VAL A 26 -1.86 -24.47 -28.86
N ASN A 27 -1.10 -23.94 -27.89
CA ASN A 27 -1.58 -22.88 -27.02
C ASN A 27 -2.07 -21.70 -27.86
N ARG A 28 -3.33 -21.33 -27.62
CA ARG A 28 -3.87 -20.07 -28.12
C ARG A 28 -3.20 -18.98 -27.31
N GLY A 29 -2.09 -18.45 -27.81
CA GLY A 29 -1.47 -17.26 -27.24
C GLY A 29 -2.55 -16.21 -27.02
N ASN A 30 -2.53 -15.58 -25.84
CA ASN A 30 -3.43 -14.48 -25.57
C ASN A 30 -3.23 -13.42 -26.66
N LYS A 31 -4.32 -12.90 -27.24
CA LYS A 31 -4.24 -11.77 -28.17
C LYS A 31 -3.42 -10.67 -27.50
N LEU A 32 -2.26 -10.36 -28.08
CA LEU A 32 -1.40 -9.29 -27.59
C LEU A 32 -2.19 -7.98 -27.72
N SER A 33 -2.32 -7.25 -26.62
CA SER A 33 -2.85 -5.89 -26.63
C SER A 33 -1.79 -4.98 -27.29
N ILE A 34 -2.17 -4.28 -28.36
CA ILE A 34 -1.25 -3.48 -29.21
C ILE A 34 -0.69 -2.22 -28.50
N ASN A 35 -1.10 -1.91 -27.27
CA ASN A 35 -0.86 -0.59 -26.67
C ASN A 35 0.37 -0.47 -25.73
N SER A 36 1.37 -1.36 -25.78
CA SER A 36 2.45 -1.37 -24.77
C SER A 36 3.26 -0.05 -24.70
N ALA A 37 3.73 0.47 -25.84
CA ALA A 37 4.63 1.64 -25.85
C ALA A 37 3.99 2.93 -25.31
N SER A 38 2.71 3.18 -25.64
CA SER A 38 1.95 4.31 -25.09
C SER A 38 1.64 4.12 -23.59
N VAL A 39 1.39 2.87 -23.18
CA VAL A 39 1.13 2.52 -21.78
C VAL A 39 2.37 2.72 -20.91
N ASP A 40 3.56 2.45 -21.44
CA ASP A 40 4.82 2.60 -20.70
C ASP A 40 5.16 4.08 -20.45
N ALA A 41 5.01 4.94 -21.47
CA ALA A 41 5.21 6.39 -21.33
C ALA A 41 4.19 7.02 -20.37
N ALA A 42 2.90 6.65 -20.49
CA ALA A 42 1.85 7.10 -19.60
C ALA A 42 2.07 6.63 -18.15
N SER A 43 2.58 5.40 -17.98
CA SER A 43 2.96 4.87 -16.66
C SER A 43 4.09 5.69 -16.05
N GLY A 44 5.14 6.01 -16.81
CA GLY A 44 6.24 6.86 -16.34
C GLY A 44 5.77 8.22 -15.84
N LEU A 45 4.93 8.91 -16.62
CA LEU A 45 4.36 10.21 -16.25
C LEU A 45 3.49 10.11 -14.98
N ALA A 46 2.64 9.09 -14.90
CA ALA A 46 1.78 8.86 -13.74
C ALA A 46 2.60 8.63 -12.46
N LEU A 47 3.68 7.84 -12.54
CA LEU A 47 4.56 7.57 -11.40
C LEU A 47 5.35 8.81 -10.96
N HIS A 48 5.86 9.60 -11.91
CA HIS A 48 6.56 10.85 -11.61
C HIS A 48 5.65 11.83 -10.87
N SER A 49 4.41 12.01 -11.35
CA SER A 49 3.44 12.92 -10.72
C SER A 49 3.14 12.57 -9.25
N VAL A 50 3.20 11.28 -8.87
CA VAL A 50 2.97 10.84 -7.48
C VAL A 50 4.14 11.25 -6.58
N ARG A 51 5.38 11.26 -7.11
CA ARG A 51 6.57 11.68 -6.37
C ARG A 51 6.55 13.18 -6.09
N GLU A 52 6.22 13.98 -7.10
CA GLU A 52 6.14 15.45 -6.96
C GLU A 52 5.02 15.86 -6.00
N ALA A 53 3.83 15.25 -6.16
CA ALA A 53 2.65 15.67 -5.44
C ALA A 53 1.85 14.46 -4.91
N PRO A 54 2.26 13.88 -3.77
CA PRO A 54 1.65 12.65 -3.23
C PRO A 54 0.22 12.86 -2.72
N ARG A 55 -0.13 14.09 -2.34
CA ARG A 55 -1.45 14.44 -1.79
C ARG A 55 -2.54 14.63 -2.85
N LEU A 56 -2.20 14.64 -4.13
CA LEU A 56 -3.18 14.90 -5.19
C LEU A 56 -4.14 13.73 -5.37
N SER A 57 -5.42 14.08 -5.56
CA SER A 57 -6.45 13.11 -5.87
C SER A 57 -6.28 12.56 -7.29
N LEU A 58 -6.78 11.34 -7.51
CA LEU A 58 -6.78 10.71 -8.84
C LEU A 58 -7.46 11.55 -9.91
N ARG A 59 -8.51 12.31 -9.53
CA ARG A 59 -9.25 13.16 -10.46
C ARG A 59 -8.42 14.37 -10.91
N ARG A 60 -7.71 15.03 -9.98
CA ARG A 60 -6.82 16.14 -10.32
C ARG A 60 -5.66 15.67 -11.18
N ARG A 61 -5.04 14.55 -10.78
CA ARG A 61 -3.96 13.93 -11.55
C ARG A 61 -4.38 13.56 -12.97
N ALA A 62 -5.61 13.09 -13.17
CA ALA A 62 -6.15 12.79 -14.51
C ALA A 62 -6.25 14.02 -15.41
N ILE A 63 -6.54 15.19 -14.83
CA ILE A 63 -6.60 16.46 -15.55
C ILE A 63 -5.17 16.93 -15.89
N GLU A 64 -4.25 16.88 -14.94
CA GLU A 64 -2.86 17.33 -15.11
C GLU A 64 -2.04 16.46 -16.08
N THR A 65 -2.30 15.16 -16.10
CA THR A 65 -1.55 14.20 -16.94
C THR A 65 -2.27 13.85 -18.24
N GLU A 66 -3.49 14.35 -18.44
CA GLU A 66 -4.39 13.98 -19.55
C GLU A 66 -4.67 12.47 -19.67
N ILE A 67 -4.34 11.69 -18.63
CA ILE A 67 -4.60 10.24 -18.57
C ILE A 67 -5.96 10.03 -17.90
N SER A 68 -6.80 9.19 -18.51
CA SER A 68 -8.09 8.83 -17.91
C SER A 68 -7.93 8.26 -16.49
N LYS A 69 -8.87 8.61 -15.60
CA LYS A 69 -8.86 8.18 -14.19
C LYS A 69 -8.77 6.65 -14.04
N SER A 70 -9.50 5.89 -14.86
CA SER A 70 -9.50 4.42 -14.84
C SER A 70 -8.14 3.85 -15.23
N HIS A 71 -7.46 4.48 -16.19
CA HIS A 71 -6.12 4.08 -16.60
C HIS A 71 -5.09 4.36 -15.49
N LEU A 72 -5.14 5.54 -14.85
CA LEU A 72 -4.31 5.86 -13.68
C LEU A 72 -4.52 4.86 -12.53
N GLN A 73 -5.77 4.50 -12.24
CA GLN A 73 -6.08 3.49 -11.21
C GLN A 73 -5.45 2.13 -11.53
N ARG A 74 -5.49 1.69 -12.79
CA ARG A 74 -4.86 0.44 -13.23
C ARG A 74 -3.33 0.51 -13.05
N ILE A 75 -2.70 1.59 -13.49
CA ILE A 75 -1.25 1.81 -13.37
C ILE A 75 -0.84 1.77 -11.88
N PHE A 76 -1.56 2.46 -11.01
CA PHE A 76 -1.23 2.49 -9.57
C PHE A 76 -1.44 1.15 -8.88
N LYS A 77 -2.48 0.40 -9.27
CA LYS A 77 -2.69 -0.96 -8.76
C LYS A 77 -1.58 -1.91 -9.19
N GLN A 78 -1.11 -1.82 -10.44
CA GLN A 78 0.00 -2.62 -10.95
C GLN A 78 1.33 -2.30 -10.24
N ASN A 79 1.57 -1.02 -9.97
CA ASN A 79 2.78 -0.54 -9.29
C ASN A 79 2.68 -0.54 -7.75
N ARG A 80 1.61 -1.11 -7.17
CA ARG A 80 1.37 -1.18 -5.71
C ARG A 80 1.44 0.19 -5.01
N ILE A 81 1.04 1.26 -5.69
CA ILE A 81 0.96 2.59 -5.09
C ILE A 81 -0.29 2.68 -4.22
N LEU A 82 -0.07 2.96 -2.94
CA LEU A 82 -1.14 3.17 -1.97
C LEU A 82 -1.56 4.64 -1.93
N PRO A 83 -2.85 4.93 -1.63
CA PRO A 83 -3.29 6.29 -1.38
C PRO A 83 -2.49 6.96 -0.26
N PHE A 84 -2.23 8.26 -0.41
CA PHE A 84 -1.55 9.03 0.62
C PHE A 84 -2.41 9.11 1.90
N LYS A 85 -1.85 8.64 3.02
CA LYS A 85 -2.46 8.75 4.35
C LYS A 85 -1.80 9.92 5.10
N PRO A 86 -2.52 11.02 5.40
CA PRO A 86 -1.97 12.09 6.22
C PRO A 86 -1.63 11.55 7.61
N LYS A 87 -0.42 11.82 8.07
CA LYS A 87 0.01 11.51 9.44
C LYS A 87 -0.05 12.79 10.26
N PHE A 88 -0.80 12.78 11.35
CA PHE A 88 -0.75 13.84 12.36
C PHE A 88 0.57 13.69 13.12
N ARG A 89 1.48 14.63 12.91
CA ARG A 89 2.75 14.74 13.63
C ARG A 89 2.68 15.99 14.50
N HIS A 90 3.32 15.96 15.66
CA HIS A 90 3.50 17.16 16.47
C HIS A 90 4.26 18.21 15.64
N THR A 91 3.84 19.46 15.76
CA THR A 91 4.58 20.59 15.20
C THR A 91 5.93 20.66 15.90
N LEU A 92 7.01 20.82 15.12
CA LEU A 92 8.34 21.06 15.68
C LEU A 92 8.52 22.56 15.84
N GLU A 93 8.91 22.99 17.03
CA GLU A 93 9.27 24.39 17.29
C GLU A 93 10.70 24.66 16.79
N GLU A 94 11.05 25.93 16.64
CA GLU A 94 12.40 26.32 16.24
C GLU A 94 13.44 25.85 17.28
N GLY A 95 14.48 25.17 16.83
CA GLY A 95 15.53 24.61 17.69
C GLY A 95 15.26 23.20 18.24
N ASP A 96 14.03 22.67 18.13
CA ASP A 96 13.74 21.28 18.52
C ASP A 96 14.50 20.28 17.65
N GLU A 97 14.76 20.62 16.38
CA GLU A 97 15.51 19.77 15.45
C GLU A 97 16.92 19.47 15.97
N ALA A 98 17.62 20.50 16.45
CA ALA A 98 18.97 20.36 17.02
C ALA A 98 18.94 19.55 18.31
N LYS A 99 18.04 19.87 19.25
CA LYS A 99 17.91 19.14 20.52
C LYS A 99 17.63 17.65 20.30
N ARG A 100 16.75 17.33 19.34
CA ARG A 100 16.40 15.95 18.99
C ARG A 100 17.56 15.24 18.30
N LEU A 101 18.32 15.93 17.45
CA LEU A 101 19.53 15.39 16.83
C LEU A 101 20.58 15.06 17.88
N ASP A 102 20.87 16.01 18.78
CA ASP A 102 21.85 15.84 19.85
C ASP A 102 21.49 14.68 20.76
N PHE A 103 20.21 14.57 21.13
CA PHE A 103 19.71 13.43 21.88
C PHE A 103 19.92 12.10 21.14
N CYS A 104 19.57 12.04 19.85
CA CYS A 104 19.77 10.83 19.05
C CYS A 104 21.25 10.44 18.94
N LEU A 105 22.14 11.40 18.75
CA LEU A 105 23.59 11.19 18.67
C LEU A 105 24.14 10.69 20.01
N GLU A 106 23.73 11.31 21.11
CA GLU A 106 24.16 10.93 22.45
C GLU A 106 23.72 9.51 22.81
N ILE A 107 22.44 9.16 22.57
CA ILE A 107 21.95 7.80 22.80
C ILE A 107 22.66 6.80 21.89
N SER A 108 22.91 7.14 20.63
CA SER A 108 23.62 6.27 19.69
C SER A 108 25.04 5.98 20.18
N ASN A 109 25.77 7.01 20.63
CA ASN A 109 27.11 6.84 21.19
C ASN A 109 27.11 5.96 22.45
N ARG A 110 26.12 6.12 23.33
CA ARG A 110 25.99 5.28 24.54
C ARG A 110 25.72 3.82 24.20
N VAL A 111 24.87 3.55 23.20
CA VAL A 111 24.59 2.19 22.72
C VAL A 111 25.81 1.56 22.03
N LEU A 112 26.63 2.34 21.33
CA LEU A 112 27.86 1.86 20.71
C LEU A 112 28.94 1.51 21.75
N ASN A 113 29.04 2.29 22.83
CA ASN A 113 29.99 2.07 23.91
C ASN A 113 29.57 0.93 24.85
N ASP A 114 28.27 0.77 25.11
CA ASP A 114 27.71 -0.32 25.91
C ASP A 114 26.48 -0.93 25.23
N VAL A 115 26.66 -2.14 24.68
CA VAL A 115 25.60 -2.91 24.02
C VAL A 115 24.43 -3.21 24.98
N GLY A 116 24.68 -3.25 26.29
CA GLY A 116 23.69 -3.48 27.34
C GLY A 116 22.91 -2.25 27.80
N PHE A 117 23.28 -1.04 27.35
CA PHE A 117 22.72 0.23 27.85
C PHE A 117 21.19 0.28 27.78
N HIS A 118 20.59 -0.24 26.71
CA HIS A 118 19.14 -0.26 26.53
C HIS A 118 18.38 -0.99 27.66
N LYS A 119 19.02 -1.94 28.36
CA LYS A 119 18.41 -2.69 29.47
C LYS A 119 18.36 -1.88 30.77
N GLN A 120 19.13 -0.81 30.85
CA GLN A 120 19.21 0.07 32.02
C GLN A 120 18.22 1.24 31.93
N ILE A 121 17.53 1.39 30.78
CA ILE A 121 16.57 2.47 30.57
C ILE A 121 15.17 1.99 30.98
N LEU A 122 14.56 2.68 31.92
CA LEU A 122 13.15 2.53 32.26
C LEU A 122 12.37 3.74 31.74
N PHE A 123 11.46 3.51 30.80
CA PHE A 123 10.56 4.55 30.30
C PHE A 123 9.24 4.51 31.09
N SER A 124 8.82 5.66 31.58
CA SER A 124 7.48 5.89 32.14
C SER A 124 6.79 6.99 31.36
N ASP A 125 5.52 6.81 31.04
CA ASP A 125 4.67 7.83 30.42
C ASP A 125 3.34 7.90 31.18
N GLU A 126 2.75 9.09 31.25
CA GLU A 126 1.46 9.32 31.88
C GLU A 126 0.35 9.27 30.83
N SER A 127 -0.53 8.27 30.92
CA SER A 127 -1.67 8.15 30.02
C SER A 127 -2.98 8.53 30.71
N THR A 128 -3.72 9.47 30.14
CA THR A 128 -5.05 9.85 30.66
C THR A 128 -6.13 8.93 30.08
N PHE A 129 -6.85 8.23 30.97
CA PHE A 129 -8.05 7.47 30.62
C PHE A 129 -9.30 8.26 31.00
N SER A 130 -10.23 8.43 30.05
CA SER A 130 -11.51 9.09 30.34
C SER A 130 -12.61 8.06 30.51
N THR A 131 -13.46 8.21 31.54
CA THR A 131 -14.60 7.32 31.83
C THR A 131 -15.74 7.47 30.81
N ASN A 132 -15.66 8.46 29.92
CA ASN A 132 -16.71 8.79 28.95
C ASN A 132 -16.82 7.78 27.79
N GLY A 133 -16.10 6.66 27.83
CA GLY A 133 -16.08 5.65 26.77
C GLY A 133 -15.39 6.11 25.48
N VAL A 134 -14.82 7.32 25.46
CA VAL A 134 -14.04 7.83 24.33
C VAL A 134 -12.60 7.37 24.50
N VAL A 135 -12.22 6.36 23.71
CA VAL A 135 -10.83 5.90 23.61
C VAL A 135 -10.01 7.00 22.92
N SER A 136 -8.81 7.30 23.44
CA SER A 136 -7.97 8.31 22.82
C SER A 136 -7.60 7.87 21.39
N SER A 137 -7.68 8.81 20.44
CA SER A 137 -7.36 8.55 19.02
C SER A 137 -5.96 7.97 18.80
N GLN A 138 -5.05 8.20 19.76
CA GLN A 138 -3.70 7.66 19.76
C GLN A 138 -3.67 6.14 20.01
N HIS A 139 -4.58 5.59 20.82
CA HIS A 139 -4.70 4.14 21.05
C HIS A 139 -5.30 3.39 19.85
N CYS A 140 -6.12 4.04 19.03
CA CYS A 140 -6.78 3.40 17.87
C CYS A 140 -5.99 3.47 16.55
N ARG A 141 -4.70 3.86 16.58
CA ARG A 141 -3.93 4.19 15.35
C ARG A 141 -3.55 3.00 14.48
N ASN A 142 -3.57 1.78 15.01
CA ASN A 142 -3.01 0.60 14.31
C ASN A 142 -4.01 -0.19 13.47
N ASP A 143 -5.31 -0.02 13.65
CA ASP A 143 -6.27 -0.87 12.95
C ASP A 143 -6.99 -0.10 11.85
N GLY A 144 -6.59 -0.37 10.61
CA GLY A 144 -7.30 0.05 9.40
C GLY A 144 -8.73 -0.53 9.27
N ASN A 145 -9.33 -1.01 10.36
CA ASN A 145 -10.64 -1.65 10.43
C ASN A 145 -11.48 -1.30 11.68
N CYS A 146 -11.07 -0.32 12.51
CA CYS A 146 -11.71 -0.05 13.81
C CYS A 146 -13.16 0.52 13.75
N MET A 147 -13.81 0.54 12.59
CA MET A 147 -15.24 0.90 12.46
C MET A 147 -16.16 -0.31 12.34
N LYS A 148 -15.67 -1.55 12.53
CA LYS A 148 -16.52 -2.74 12.60
C LYS A 148 -16.05 -3.68 13.71
N GLY A 149 -16.78 -3.70 14.81
CA GLY A 149 -16.62 -4.70 15.85
C GLY A 149 -17.16 -4.22 17.18
N HIS A 150 -18.26 -4.83 17.62
CA HIS A 150 -18.78 -4.79 18.97
C HIS A 150 -17.64 -4.81 20.02
N TRP A 151 -17.56 -3.77 20.85
CA TRP A 151 -16.78 -3.85 22.08
C TRP A 151 -17.52 -4.77 23.04
N GLN A 152 -17.04 -6.00 23.23
CA GLN A 152 -17.45 -6.81 24.37
C GLN A 152 -16.89 -6.16 25.63
N GLN A 153 -17.77 -5.94 26.60
CA GLN A 153 -17.43 -5.49 27.94
C GLN A 153 -16.49 -6.50 28.58
N ILE A 154 -15.32 -6.03 29.02
CA ILE A 154 -14.51 -6.80 29.97
C ILE A 154 -15.12 -6.57 31.35
N THR A 155 -15.97 -7.49 31.78
CA THR A 155 -16.39 -7.61 33.18
C THR A 155 -15.18 -8.06 33.98
N VAL A 156 -14.62 -7.17 34.81
CA VAL A 156 -13.69 -7.57 35.85
C VAL A 156 -14.50 -8.25 36.96
N ALA A 157 -14.30 -9.56 37.13
CA ALA A 157 -14.75 -10.28 38.31
C ALA A 157 -13.75 -10.00 39.43
N THR A 158 -14.21 -9.37 40.51
CA THR A 158 -13.46 -9.29 41.76
C THR A 158 -14.02 -10.36 42.70
N VAL A 159 -13.15 -11.27 43.12
CA VAL A 159 -13.30 -12.10 44.32
C VAL A 159 -12.81 -11.28 45.52
#